data_AF-A0A3Q7HKD8-F1
#
_entry.id   AF-A0A3Q7HKD8-F1
#
_cell.length_a   1.000
_cell.length_b   1.000
_cell.length_c   1.000
_cell.angle_alpha   90.00
_cell.angle_beta   90.00
_cell.angle_gamma   90.00
#
_symmetry.space_group_name_H-M   'P 1'
#
loop_
_entity.id
_entity.type
_entity.pdbx_description
1 polymer ?
#
loop_
_entity_poly.entity_id
_entity_poly.type
_entity_poly.pdbx_seq_one_letter_code
_entity_poly.pdbx_strand_id
1 'polypeptide(L)'
;MKYFLGLEIARNSTGISVCQRKFCLDLISDLGLTGSKPASTPLEENHKLTSVLYDESVAASSGKPLNDEFLKDPTSYKKLIGKLLYLTMTSPDISYVIQNLSQFMHSPKKSHMEAALRVVRYLKNAPGLGIILSSEVSHALNFYCDADWATCPMTRKSVSGFVVKLGGSLISWKSQKQNTISRSFVEAEYRSMASATAEGTEYGNIENAFAVLPLVLLLLSRFSIVATSIEEGCKLSQHNHLYLPSFDKILVFSAYFQGKHPSIPSRTLRGKLLILFTPHVQAFIIV
;
A
#
# COMPACT_ATOMS: atom_id res chain seq x y z
N MET A 1 -24.57 16.64 4.69
CA MET A 1 -23.89 15.35 4.99
C MET A 1 -24.97 14.32 5.28
N LYS A 2 -24.91 13.15 4.64
CA LYS A 2 -25.84 12.04 4.88
C LYS A 2 -25.09 10.89 5.56
N TYR A 3 -25.75 10.19 6.47
CA TYR A 3 -25.20 9.03 7.17
C TYR A 3 -25.86 7.76 6.61
N PHE A 4 -25.05 6.77 6.25
CA PHE A 4 -25.54 5.48 5.78
C PHE A 4 -24.59 4.36 6.21
N LEU A 5 -25.11 3.35 6.93
CA LEU A 5 -24.33 2.19 7.42
C LEU A 5 -23.02 2.57 8.13
N GLY A 6 -23.00 3.67 8.90
CA GLY A 6 -21.79 4.14 9.59
C GLY A 6 -20.81 4.95 8.72
N LEU A 7 -21.12 5.17 7.45
CA LEU A 7 -20.38 6.04 6.53
C LEU A 7 -20.98 7.45 6.51
N GLU A 8 -20.09 8.44 6.50
CA GLU A 8 -20.39 9.85 6.29
C GLU A 8 -20.18 10.19 4.82
N ILE A 9 -21.25 10.61 4.15
CA ILE A 9 -21.24 10.94 2.73
C ILE A 9 -21.50 12.44 2.56
N ALA A 10 -20.55 13.11 1.92
CA ALA A 10 -20.66 14.50 1.50
C ALA A 10 -20.55 14.58 -0.03
N ARG A 11 -21.40 15.39 -0.66
CA ARG A 11 -21.37 15.63 -2.10
C ARG A 11 -21.07 17.10 -2.35
N ASN A 12 -20.18 17.37 -3.30
CA ASN A 12 -19.86 18.72 -3.77
C ASN A 12 -19.68 18.68 -5.31
N SER A 13 -19.28 19.81 -5.90
CA SER A 13 -19.05 19.92 -7.35
C SER A 13 -17.86 19.10 -7.86
N THR A 14 -16.95 18.67 -6.97
CA THR A 14 -15.77 17.86 -7.33
C THR A 14 -16.03 16.35 -7.24
N GLY A 15 -17.11 15.94 -6.56
CA GLY A 15 -17.42 14.53 -6.38
C GLY A 15 -18.14 14.20 -5.06
N ILE A 16 -18.02 12.94 -4.67
CA ILE A 16 -18.58 12.36 -3.45
C ILE A 16 -17.42 12.00 -2.53
N SER A 17 -17.34 12.64 -1.37
CA SER A 17 -16.44 12.25 -0.29
C SER A 17 -17.14 11.26 0.63
N VAL A 18 -16.44 10.16 0.95
CA VAL A 18 -16.91 9.11 1.85
C VAL A 18 -15.86 8.93 2.95
N CYS A 19 -16.25 9.09 4.21
CA CYS A 19 -15.37 8.90 5.36
C CYS A 19 -16.09 8.24 6.54
N GLN A 20 -15.34 7.87 7.58
CA GLN A 20 -15.83 7.23 8.80
C GLN A 20 -15.45 8.05 10.04
N ARG A 21 -15.58 9.38 9.98
CA ARG A 21 -15.08 10.30 10.99
C ARG A 21 -15.62 10.01 12.39
N LYS A 22 -16.94 9.90 12.54
CA LYS A 22 -17.57 9.61 13.83
C LYS A 22 -17.07 8.28 14.39
N PHE A 23 -17.03 7.23 13.57
CA PHE A 23 -16.53 5.91 13.99
C PHE A 23 -15.07 5.96 14.46
N CYS A 24 -14.21 6.70 13.75
CA CYS A 24 -12.82 6.89 14.14
C CYS A 24 -12.69 7.62 15.49
N LEU A 25 -13.47 8.69 15.71
CA LEU A 25 -13.49 9.44 16.96
C LEU A 25 -14.00 8.59 18.14
N ASP A 26 -15.08 7.83 17.93
CA ASP A 26 -15.64 6.92 18.93
C ASP A 26 -14.62 5.82 19.28
N LEU A 27 -13.91 5.27 18.28
CA LEU A 27 -12.83 4.30 18.50
C LEU A 27 -11.68 4.88 19.34
N ILE A 28 -11.25 6.12 19.06
CA ILE A 28 -10.21 6.81 19.83
C ILE A 28 -10.66 7.02 21.27
N SER A 29 -11.91 7.43 21.47
CA SER A 29 -12.51 7.67 22.79
C SER A 29 -12.66 6.39 23.60
N ASP A 30 -13.19 5.32 22.99
CA ASP A 30 -13.38 4.00 23.61
C ASP A 30 -12.07 3.41 24.17
N LEU A 31 -10.94 3.71 23.52
CA LEU A 31 -9.61 3.25 23.91
C LEU A 31 -8.90 4.21 24.86
N GLY A 32 -9.53 5.33 25.25
CA GLY A 32 -8.92 6.34 26.11
C GLY A 32 -7.74 7.09 25.46
N LEU A 33 -7.68 7.13 24.13
CA LEU A 33 -6.56 7.72 23.37
C LEU A 33 -6.80 9.19 22.98
N THR A 34 -7.88 9.81 23.47
CA THR A 34 -8.21 11.22 23.21
C THR A 34 -7.09 12.16 23.67
N GLY A 35 -6.39 11.85 24.77
CA GLY A 35 -5.24 12.62 25.26
C GLY A 35 -3.86 12.18 24.73
N SER A 36 -3.76 11.07 23.99
CA SER A 36 -2.45 10.52 23.59
C SER A 36 -1.81 11.31 22.44
N LYS A 37 -0.48 11.30 22.32
CA LYS A 37 0.20 11.88 21.15
C LYS A 37 -0.13 11.09 19.87
N PRO A 38 -0.45 11.76 18.75
CA PRO A 38 -0.60 11.08 17.45
C PRO A 38 0.72 10.45 16.97
N ALA A 39 0.62 9.40 16.15
CA ALA A 39 1.78 8.76 15.52
C ALA A 39 1.88 9.19 14.05
N SER A 40 3.06 9.48 13.53
CA SER A 40 3.22 9.91 12.12
C SER A 40 3.06 8.79 11.10
N THR A 41 3.31 7.55 11.50
CA THR A 41 3.21 6.35 10.64
C THR A 41 2.34 5.28 11.30
N PRO A 42 1.59 4.49 10.50
CA PRO A 42 0.70 3.46 11.04
C PRO A 42 1.47 2.29 11.65
N LEU A 43 2.67 1.99 11.13
CA LEU A 43 3.60 0.99 11.67
C LEU A 43 5.02 1.58 11.70
N GLU A 44 5.86 1.08 12.60
CA GLU A 44 7.28 1.44 12.62
C GLU A 44 8.03 0.76 11.48
N GLU A 45 9.06 1.44 10.97
CA GLU A 45 9.91 0.87 9.93
C GLU A 45 10.65 -0.36 10.45
N ASN A 46 10.77 -1.40 9.63
CA ASN A 46 11.39 -2.68 10.01
C ASN A 46 10.75 -3.38 11.21
N HIS A 47 9.53 -3.00 11.61
CA HIS A 47 8.82 -3.60 12.73
C HIS A 47 8.31 -5.00 12.37
N LYS A 48 9.08 -6.01 12.76
CA LYS A 48 8.77 -7.42 12.47
C LYS A 48 7.95 -8.02 13.59
N LEU A 49 6.64 -8.13 13.35
CA LEU A 49 5.74 -8.90 14.21
C LEU A 49 5.92 -10.41 13.95
N THR A 50 6.10 -11.17 15.01
CA THR A 50 6.37 -12.61 14.99
C THR A 50 5.32 -13.37 15.79
N SER A 51 5.14 -14.66 15.53
CA SER A 51 4.27 -15.50 16.34
C SER A 51 5.01 -16.05 17.56
N VAL A 52 4.24 -16.46 18.57
CA VAL A 52 4.77 -17.14 19.77
C VAL A 52 5.63 -18.35 19.38
N LEU A 53 5.13 -19.21 18.48
CA LEU A 53 5.86 -20.39 18.02
C LEU A 53 7.19 -20.05 17.33
N TYR A 54 7.21 -18.95 16.58
CA TYR A 54 8.44 -18.50 15.94
C TYR A 54 9.46 -18.05 16.98
N ASP A 55 9.04 -17.26 17.95
CA ASP A 55 9.90 -16.77 19.02
C ASP A 55 10.48 -17.91 19.86
N GLU A 56 9.68 -18.93 20.18
CA GLU A 56 10.12 -20.15 20.86
C GLU A 56 11.19 -20.90 20.06
N SER A 57 11.00 -21.05 18.74
CA SER A 57 11.97 -21.71 17.86
C SER A 57 13.30 -20.94 17.76
N VAL A 58 13.23 -19.62 17.74
CA VAL A 58 14.41 -18.74 17.70
C VAL A 58 15.12 -18.74 19.06
N ALA A 59 14.39 -18.71 20.16
CA ALA A 59 14.95 -18.78 21.50
C ALA A 59 15.68 -20.12 21.74
N ALA A 60 15.12 -21.23 21.28
CA ALA A 60 15.78 -22.54 21.33
C ALA A 60 17.10 -22.57 20.55
N SER A 61 17.18 -21.83 19.44
CA SER A 61 18.37 -21.79 18.57
C SER A 61 19.42 -20.77 19.01
N SER A 62 19.01 -19.68 19.66
CA SER A 62 19.87 -18.53 19.98
C SER A 62 20.17 -18.35 21.47
N GLY A 63 19.49 -19.09 22.35
CA GLY A 63 19.67 -19.03 23.80
C GLY A 63 19.22 -17.72 24.47
N LYS A 64 18.60 -16.79 23.71
CA LYS A 64 18.08 -15.52 24.23
C LYS A 64 16.56 -15.58 24.34
N PRO A 65 15.97 -15.36 25.53
CA PRO A 65 14.54 -15.23 25.66
C PRO A 65 14.09 -13.92 24.98
N LEU A 66 13.05 -14.01 24.16
CA LEU A 66 12.34 -12.85 23.64
C LEU A 66 11.35 -12.38 24.71
N ASN A 67 11.55 -11.17 25.23
CA ASN A 67 10.74 -10.58 26.30
C ASN A 67 9.39 -10.02 25.80
N ASP A 68 8.67 -10.76 24.95
CA ASP A 68 7.36 -10.35 24.42
C ASP A 68 6.27 -11.30 24.93
N GLU A 69 5.48 -10.82 25.89
CA GLU A 69 4.50 -11.66 26.58
C GLU A 69 3.22 -11.86 25.77
N PHE A 70 2.63 -13.04 25.92
CA PHE A 70 1.32 -13.37 25.38
C PHE A 70 0.19 -12.56 26.05
N LEU A 71 -0.81 -12.13 25.27
CA LEU A 71 -2.01 -11.50 25.81
C LEU A 71 -2.95 -12.56 26.39
N LYS A 72 -3.10 -12.58 27.72
CA LYS A 72 -3.98 -13.54 28.43
C LYS A 72 -5.43 -13.54 27.91
N ASP A 73 -5.98 -12.38 27.57
CA ASP A 73 -7.30 -12.24 26.93
C ASP A 73 -7.18 -11.68 25.51
N PRO A 74 -7.39 -12.51 24.46
CA PRO A 74 -7.31 -12.06 23.07
C PRO A 74 -8.56 -11.28 22.62
N THR A 75 -9.63 -11.21 23.43
CA THR A 75 -10.91 -10.62 23.05
C THR A 75 -10.78 -9.14 22.72
N SER A 76 -10.05 -8.39 23.56
CA SER A 76 -9.78 -6.97 23.34
C SER A 76 -9.06 -6.71 22.01
N TYR A 77 -8.04 -7.51 21.71
CA TYR A 77 -7.29 -7.45 20.46
C TYR A 77 -8.18 -7.78 19.24
N LYS A 78 -8.92 -8.90 19.28
CA LYS A 78 -9.83 -9.30 18.20
C LYS A 78 -10.88 -8.23 17.91
N LYS A 79 -11.47 -7.64 18.96
CA LYS A 79 -12.44 -6.56 18.84
C LYS A 79 -11.82 -5.32 18.18
N LEU A 80 -10.60 -4.95 18.58
CA LEU A 80 -9.89 -3.81 18.00
C LEU A 80 -9.57 -4.05 16.51
N ILE A 81 -9.01 -5.21 16.17
CA ILE A 81 -8.71 -5.56 14.78
C ILE A 81 -9.98 -5.60 13.93
N GLY A 82 -11.09 -6.11 14.45
CA GLY A 82 -12.38 -6.07 13.76
C GLY A 82 -12.86 -4.64 13.47
N LYS A 83 -12.75 -3.72 14.45
CA LYS A 83 -13.07 -2.30 14.24
C LYS A 83 -12.14 -1.65 13.21
N LEU A 84 -10.85 -1.96 13.24
CA LEU A 84 -9.87 -1.43 12.28
C LEU A 84 -10.08 -1.99 10.87
N LEU A 85 -10.47 -3.25 10.72
CA LEU A 85 -10.82 -3.86 9.44
C LEU A 85 -12.07 -3.20 8.83
N TYR A 86 -13.01 -2.75 9.65
CA TYR A 86 -14.14 -1.96 9.16
C TYR A 86 -13.72 -0.55 8.68
N LEU A 87 -12.67 0.03 9.27
CA LEU A 87 -12.11 1.32 8.83
C LEU A 87 -11.34 1.24 7.51
N THR A 88 -10.79 0.07 7.15
CA THR A 88 -10.08 -0.07 5.86
C THR A 88 -11.00 0.17 4.66
N MET A 89 -12.32 0.22 4.84
CA MET A 89 -13.32 0.59 3.83
C MET A 89 -13.24 2.06 3.38
N THR A 90 -12.68 2.96 4.19
CA THR A 90 -12.45 4.35 3.79
C THR A 90 -11.01 4.83 4.01
N SER A 91 -10.18 4.01 4.67
CA SER A 91 -8.77 4.29 4.97
C SER A 91 -7.85 3.24 4.32
N PRO A 92 -7.61 3.32 2.99
CA PRO A 92 -6.76 2.36 2.28
C PRO A 92 -5.32 2.35 2.79
N ASP A 93 -4.84 3.48 3.30
CA ASP A 93 -3.52 3.74 3.88
C ASP A 93 -3.15 2.82 5.05
N ILE A 94 -4.13 2.34 5.84
CA ILE A 94 -3.88 1.41 6.94
C ILE A 94 -4.00 -0.07 6.55
N SER A 95 -4.46 -0.38 5.34
CA SER A 95 -4.83 -1.74 4.92
C SER A 95 -3.71 -2.76 5.09
N TYR A 96 -2.48 -2.38 4.75
CA TYR A 96 -1.30 -3.21 4.92
C TYR A 96 -1.05 -3.60 6.38
N VAL A 97 -1.12 -2.62 7.28
CA VAL A 97 -0.84 -2.85 8.70
C VAL A 97 -1.92 -3.72 9.34
N ILE A 98 -3.19 -3.49 8.97
CA ILE A 98 -4.31 -4.31 9.44
C ILE A 98 -4.21 -5.74 8.90
N GLN A 99 -3.84 -5.91 7.64
CA GLN A 99 -3.55 -7.23 7.06
C GLN A 99 -2.48 -7.96 7.88
N ASN A 100 -1.39 -7.27 8.25
CA ASN A 100 -0.31 -7.88 9.03
C ASN A 100 -0.77 -8.27 10.44
N LEU A 101 -1.44 -7.35 11.15
CA LEU A 101 -1.93 -7.57 12.52
C LEU A 101 -3.00 -8.67 12.61
N SER A 102 -3.89 -8.77 11.62
CA SER A 102 -4.95 -9.79 11.58
C SER A 102 -4.43 -11.23 11.60
N GLN A 103 -3.16 -11.46 11.24
CA GLN A 103 -2.54 -12.78 11.26
C GLN A 103 -2.40 -13.35 12.68
N PHE A 104 -2.40 -12.49 13.69
CA PHE A 104 -2.14 -12.86 15.08
C PHE A 104 -3.41 -12.94 15.94
N MET A 105 -4.60 -13.05 15.33
CA MET A 105 -5.87 -13.09 16.07
C MET A 105 -6.01 -14.30 17.00
N HIS A 106 -5.42 -15.45 16.66
CA HIS A 106 -5.52 -16.65 17.50
C HIS A 106 -4.70 -16.53 18.78
N SER A 107 -3.47 -16.02 18.66
CA SER A 107 -2.52 -15.91 19.76
C SER A 107 -1.78 -14.57 19.71
N PRO A 108 -2.41 -13.46 20.16
CA PRO A 108 -1.79 -12.13 20.15
C PRO A 108 -0.79 -11.94 21.29
N LYS A 109 0.22 -11.09 21.07
CA LYS A 109 1.25 -10.69 22.04
C LYS A 109 1.09 -9.21 22.41
N LYS A 110 1.79 -8.77 23.46
CA LYS A 110 1.79 -7.36 23.88
C LYS A 110 2.25 -6.44 22.74
N SER A 111 3.31 -6.82 22.02
CA SER A 111 3.78 -6.09 20.82
C SER A 111 2.67 -5.91 19.76
N HIS A 112 1.85 -6.94 19.52
CA HIS A 112 0.73 -6.87 18.57
C HIS A 112 -0.31 -5.85 19.02
N MET A 113 -0.64 -5.84 20.31
CA MET A 113 -1.58 -4.87 20.87
C MET A 113 -1.03 -3.44 20.79
N GLU A 114 0.24 -3.24 21.11
CA GLU A 114 0.90 -1.93 21.02
C GLU A 114 0.92 -1.40 19.57
N ALA A 115 1.22 -2.27 18.60
CA ALA A 115 1.15 -1.94 17.18
C ALA A 115 -0.28 -1.58 16.75
N ALA A 116 -1.30 -2.32 17.19
CA ALA A 116 -2.69 -1.98 16.91
C ALA A 116 -3.10 -0.63 17.52
N LEU A 117 -2.67 -0.33 18.75
CA LEU A 117 -2.90 0.97 19.38
C LEU A 117 -2.16 2.11 18.66
N ARG A 118 -0.98 1.83 18.09
CA ARG A 118 -0.26 2.80 17.25
C ARG A 118 -1.07 3.18 16.02
N VAL A 119 -1.72 2.23 15.34
CA VAL A 119 -2.60 2.54 14.20
C VAL A 119 -3.71 3.51 14.60
N VAL A 120 -4.32 3.33 15.78
CA VAL A 120 -5.34 4.26 16.27
C VAL A 120 -4.75 5.65 16.54
N ARG A 121 -3.53 5.72 17.10
CA ARG A 121 -2.81 7.00 17.26
C ARG A 121 -2.47 7.65 15.92
N TYR A 122 -2.24 6.87 14.88
CA TYR A 122 -2.01 7.39 13.53
C TYR A 122 -3.29 7.97 12.91
N LEU A 123 -4.41 7.25 13.01
CA LEU A 123 -5.72 7.73 12.54
C LEU A 123 -6.16 9.04 13.21
N LYS A 124 -5.70 9.29 14.45
CA LYS A 124 -5.93 10.55 15.17
C LYS A 124 -5.42 11.79 14.45
N ASN A 125 -4.42 11.68 13.57
CA ASN A 125 -3.93 12.84 12.81
C ASN A 125 -5.02 13.44 11.92
N ALA A 126 -5.84 12.59 11.30
CA ALA A 126 -6.87 13.00 10.36
C ALA A 126 -8.07 12.05 10.44
N PRO A 127 -8.90 12.14 11.50
CA PRO A 127 -9.99 11.19 11.71
C PRO A 127 -11.08 11.26 10.63
N GLY A 128 -11.16 12.37 9.89
CA GLY A 128 -12.07 12.54 8.76
C GLY A 128 -11.46 12.21 7.39
N LEU A 129 -10.23 11.68 7.35
CA LEU A 129 -9.63 11.22 6.11
C LEU A 129 -10.47 10.05 5.57
N GLY A 130 -10.70 10.07 4.26
CA GLY A 130 -11.55 9.12 3.58
C GLY A 130 -11.24 9.11 2.08
N ILE A 131 -12.13 8.50 1.30
CA ILE A 131 -11.99 8.41 -0.14
C ILE A 131 -12.82 9.50 -0.84
N ILE A 132 -12.40 9.85 -2.06
CA ILE A 132 -13.14 10.74 -2.96
C ILE A 132 -13.46 9.98 -4.24
N LEU A 133 -14.74 9.98 -4.59
CA LEU A 133 -15.25 9.54 -5.88
C LEU A 133 -15.45 10.80 -6.73
N SER A 134 -14.56 11.03 -7.69
CA SER A 134 -14.59 12.20 -8.58
C SER A 134 -15.89 12.24 -9.39
N SER A 135 -16.39 13.46 -9.63
CA SER A 135 -17.48 13.71 -10.58
C SER A 135 -17.02 13.79 -12.03
N GLU A 136 -15.70 13.76 -12.27
CA GLU A 136 -15.14 13.76 -13.61
C GLU A 136 -15.52 12.48 -14.37
N VAL A 137 -16.01 12.66 -15.59
CA VAL A 137 -16.40 11.55 -16.46
C VAL A 137 -15.13 11.04 -17.15
N SER A 138 -14.58 9.96 -16.62
CA SER A 138 -13.48 9.21 -17.24
C SER A 138 -13.73 7.72 -17.08
N HIS A 139 -13.67 7.00 -18.20
CA HIS A 139 -13.80 5.54 -18.22
C HIS A 139 -12.44 4.83 -18.12
N ALA A 140 -11.35 5.57 -17.98
CA ALA A 140 -10.01 4.99 -17.80
C ALA A 140 -9.93 4.22 -16.48
N LEU A 141 -9.66 2.91 -16.58
CA LEU A 141 -9.46 2.03 -15.45
C LEU A 141 -7.96 1.85 -15.22
N ASN A 142 -7.46 2.41 -14.13
CA ASN A 142 -6.04 2.40 -13.78
C ASN A 142 -5.77 1.40 -12.65
N PHE A 143 -4.75 0.59 -12.83
CA PHE A 143 -4.30 -0.40 -11.86
C PHE A 143 -2.93 -0.02 -11.33
N TYR A 144 -2.81 -0.01 -10.02
CA TYR A 144 -1.53 0.10 -9.33
C TYR A 144 -1.38 -1.15 -8.48
N CYS A 145 -0.23 -1.80 -8.57
CA CYS A 145 0.07 -2.98 -7.78
C CYS A 145 1.53 -2.95 -7.37
N ASP A 146 1.78 -3.52 -6.20
CA ASP A 146 3.11 -3.64 -5.62
C ASP A 146 3.20 -4.95 -4.83
N ALA A 147 4.43 -5.42 -4.59
CA ALA A 147 4.66 -6.61 -3.79
C ALA A 147 5.92 -6.49 -2.94
N ASP A 148 5.76 -6.67 -1.63
CA ASP A 148 6.90 -6.84 -0.75
C ASP A 148 7.33 -8.31 -0.73
N TRP A 149 8.52 -8.60 -1.28
CA TRP A 149 9.02 -9.96 -1.37
C TRP A 149 9.53 -10.50 -0.02
N ALA A 150 9.02 -11.68 0.35
CA ALA A 150 9.48 -12.47 1.49
C ALA A 150 9.51 -11.73 2.86
N THR A 151 8.62 -10.76 3.03
CA THR A 151 8.53 -9.88 4.20
C THR A 151 8.19 -10.61 5.48
N CYS A 152 7.34 -11.65 5.41
CA CYS A 152 6.94 -12.41 6.58
C CYS A 152 8.11 -13.29 7.08
N PRO A 153 8.72 -13.01 8.26
CA PRO A 153 9.87 -13.78 8.73
C PRO A 153 9.54 -15.26 8.97
N MET A 154 8.30 -15.53 9.37
CA MET A 154 7.82 -16.85 9.75
C MET A 154 7.56 -17.76 8.53
N THR A 155 6.98 -17.20 7.46
CA THR A 155 6.51 -18.00 6.30
C THR A 155 7.28 -17.73 5.03
N ARG A 156 8.10 -16.67 5.00
CA ARG A 156 8.79 -16.14 3.81
C ARG A 156 7.85 -15.81 2.64
N LYS A 157 6.55 -15.73 2.89
CA LYS A 157 5.54 -15.31 1.91
C LYS A 157 5.61 -13.81 1.71
N SER A 158 5.43 -13.41 0.45
CA SER A 158 5.33 -12.00 0.04
C SER A 158 3.97 -11.42 0.40
N VAL A 159 3.88 -10.10 0.46
CA VAL A 159 2.60 -9.37 0.59
C VAL A 159 2.36 -8.61 -0.69
N SER A 160 1.22 -8.86 -1.33
CA SER A 160 0.75 -8.12 -2.50
C SER A 160 -0.19 -7.01 -2.08
N GLY A 161 -0.04 -5.84 -2.68
CA GLY A 161 -0.97 -4.73 -2.57
C GLY A 161 -1.45 -4.30 -3.96
N PHE A 162 -2.71 -3.91 -4.06
CA PHE A 162 -3.22 -3.25 -5.26
C PHE A 162 -4.23 -2.14 -4.92
N VAL A 163 -4.38 -1.24 -5.88
CA VAL A 163 -5.29 -0.10 -5.88
C VAL A 163 -5.85 0.03 -7.29
N VAL A 164 -7.18 0.07 -7.42
CA VAL A 164 -7.91 0.22 -8.68
C VAL A 164 -8.63 1.56 -8.68
N LYS A 165 -8.37 2.37 -9.71
CA LYS A 165 -9.02 3.68 -9.89
C LYS A 165 -9.83 3.71 -11.18
N LEU A 166 -11.04 4.25 -11.11
CA LEU A 166 -11.86 4.61 -12.28
C LEU A 166 -11.80 6.13 -12.46
N GLY A 167 -11.05 6.58 -13.47
CA GLY A 167 -10.68 7.98 -13.62
C GLY A 167 -9.94 8.49 -12.37
N GLY A 168 -10.44 9.58 -11.78
CA GLY A 168 -9.93 10.12 -10.52
C GLY A 168 -10.37 9.35 -9.27
N SER A 169 -11.34 8.46 -9.37
CA SER A 169 -12.00 7.81 -8.23
C SER A 169 -11.31 6.53 -7.79
N LEU A 170 -11.04 6.39 -6.50
CA LEU A 170 -10.57 5.13 -5.93
C LEU A 170 -11.76 4.18 -5.69
N ILE A 171 -11.77 3.01 -6.34
CA ILE A 171 -12.93 2.09 -6.32
C ILE A 171 -12.68 0.76 -5.60
N SER A 172 -11.45 0.22 -5.66
CA SER A 172 -11.07 -1.01 -4.97
C SER A 172 -9.61 -0.95 -4.56
N TRP A 173 -9.28 -1.59 -3.44
CA TRP A 173 -7.91 -1.73 -2.95
C TRP A 173 -7.83 -2.94 -2.04
N LYS A 174 -6.64 -3.51 -1.94
CA LYS A 174 -6.40 -4.65 -1.07
C LYS A 174 -4.93 -4.76 -0.72
N SER A 175 -4.66 -5.23 0.48
CA SER A 175 -3.36 -5.78 0.85
C SER A 175 -3.56 -7.21 1.32
N GLN A 176 -2.76 -8.14 0.81
CA GLN A 176 -2.93 -9.57 1.06
C GLN A 176 -1.59 -10.31 1.02
N LYS A 177 -1.36 -11.18 2.01
CA LYS A 177 -0.26 -12.16 1.97
C LYS A 177 -0.50 -13.19 0.86
N GLN A 178 0.51 -13.43 0.03
CA GLN A 178 0.45 -14.41 -1.05
C GLN A 178 0.29 -15.83 -0.50
N ASN A 179 -0.48 -16.66 -1.20
CA ASN A 179 -0.75 -18.04 -0.78
C ASN A 179 0.48 -18.93 -0.91
N THR A 180 1.33 -18.68 -1.89
CA THR A 180 2.58 -19.40 -2.16
C THR A 180 3.79 -18.51 -1.87
N ILE A 181 4.96 -19.15 -1.71
CA ILE A 181 6.22 -18.44 -1.53
C ILE A 181 6.76 -18.08 -2.91
N SER A 182 7.08 -16.80 -3.12
CA SER A 182 7.83 -16.36 -4.30
C SER A 182 9.32 -16.59 -4.12
N ARG A 183 9.94 -17.14 -5.15
CA ARG A 183 11.39 -17.43 -5.21
C ARG A 183 12.18 -16.22 -5.70
N SER A 184 11.51 -15.23 -6.30
CA SER A 184 12.10 -13.96 -6.70
C SER A 184 11.15 -12.79 -6.45
N PHE A 185 11.71 -11.58 -6.42
CA PHE A 185 10.95 -10.32 -6.38
C PHE A 185 10.00 -10.21 -7.59
N VAL A 186 10.51 -10.48 -8.80
CA VAL A 186 9.74 -10.44 -10.05
C VAL A 186 8.53 -11.37 -10.00
N GLU A 187 8.68 -12.58 -9.45
CA GLU A 187 7.57 -13.52 -9.30
C GLU A 187 6.52 -12.98 -8.30
N ALA A 188 6.94 -12.28 -7.26
CA ALA A 188 6.03 -11.64 -6.32
C ALA A 188 5.26 -10.48 -6.96
N GLU A 189 5.95 -9.62 -7.73
CA GLU A 189 5.32 -8.53 -8.49
C GLU A 189 4.32 -9.07 -9.52
N TYR A 190 4.72 -10.10 -10.27
CA TYR A 190 3.85 -10.74 -11.27
C TYR A 190 2.56 -11.30 -10.65
N ARG A 191 2.65 -11.92 -9.47
CA ARG A 191 1.47 -12.37 -8.73
C ARG A 191 0.59 -11.21 -8.27
N SER A 192 1.19 -10.09 -7.90
CA SER A 192 0.45 -8.88 -7.53
C SER A 192 -0.32 -8.31 -8.71
N MET A 193 0.34 -8.19 -9.87
CA MET A 193 -0.29 -7.80 -11.13
C MET A 193 -1.44 -8.74 -11.49
N ALA A 194 -1.23 -10.05 -11.45
CA ALA A 194 -2.28 -11.03 -11.75
C ALA A 194 -3.50 -10.87 -10.83
N SER A 195 -3.27 -10.61 -9.54
CA SER A 195 -4.35 -10.37 -8.57
C SER A 195 -5.10 -9.07 -8.86
N ALA A 196 -4.38 -7.99 -9.19
CA ALA A 196 -4.98 -6.71 -9.54
C ALA A 196 -5.81 -6.78 -10.84
N THR A 197 -5.31 -7.50 -11.84
CA THR A 197 -6.03 -7.71 -13.10
C THR A 197 -7.28 -8.56 -12.90
N ALA A 198 -7.22 -9.61 -12.08
CA ALA A 198 -8.38 -10.45 -11.77
C ALA A 198 -9.49 -9.64 -11.06
N GLU A 199 -9.11 -8.78 -10.11
CA GLU A 199 -10.05 -7.85 -9.49
C GLU A 199 -10.60 -6.86 -10.54
N GLY A 200 -9.74 -6.33 -11.40
CA GLY A 200 -10.12 -5.43 -12.49
C GLY A 200 -11.13 -5.97 -13.47
N THR A 201 -11.03 -7.27 -13.80
CA THR A 201 -11.99 -7.93 -14.67
C THR A 201 -13.39 -8.02 -14.08
N GLU A 202 -13.55 -7.87 -12.76
CA GLU A 202 -14.87 -7.77 -12.13
C GLU A 202 -15.55 -6.42 -12.44
N TYR A 203 -14.77 -5.35 -12.63
CA TYR A 203 -15.29 -3.99 -12.88
C TYR A 203 -15.35 -3.63 -14.37
N GLY A 204 -14.64 -4.37 -15.24
CA GLY A 204 -14.51 -4.09 -16.66
C GLY A 204 -15.16 -5.15 -17.56
N ASN A 205 -15.90 -4.69 -18.57
CA ASN A 205 -16.36 -5.53 -19.68
C ASN A 205 -15.14 -6.23 -20.33
N ILE A 206 -15.31 -7.49 -20.70
CA ILE A 206 -14.33 -8.57 -20.99
C ILE A 206 -13.18 -8.25 -21.98
N GLU A 207 -13.18 -7.09 -22.65
CA GLU A 207 -12.29 -6.82 -23.79
C GLU A 207 -10.87 -6.35 -23.40
N ASN A 208 -10.66 -5.73 -22.22
CA ASN A 208 -9.36 -5.17 -21.84
C ASN A 208 -8.41 -6.15 -21.13
N ALA A 209 -8.91 -7.30 -20.65
CA ALA A 209 -8.10 -8.27 -19.92
C ALA A 209 -7.06 -8.99 -20.81
N PHE A 210 -7.39 -9.19 -22.08
CA PHE A 210 -6.57 -9.94 -23.03
C PHE A 210 -5.39 -9.13 -23.60
N ALA A 211 -5.41 -7.79 -23.54
CA ALA A 211 -4.33 -6.94 -24.06
C ALA A 211 -3.13 -6.81 -23.09
N VAL A 212 -3.33 -7.05 -21.79
CA VAL A 212 -2.30 -6.85 -20.76
C VAL A 212 -1.37 -8.07 -20.64
N LEU A 213 -1.90 -9.28 -20.84
CA LEU A 213 -1.14 -10.53 -20.68
C LEU A 213 0.02 -10.73 -21.69
N PRO A 214 -0.10 -10.38 -22.99
CA PRO A 214 0.99 -10.59 -23.96
C PRO A 214 2.10 -9.55 -23.87
N LEU A 215 1.80 -8.31 -23.43
CA LEU A 215 2.78 -7.21 -23.36
C LEU A 215 3.71 -7.33 -22.14
N VAL A 216 3.23 -7.94 -21.04
CA VAL A 216 4.04 -8.22 -19.84
C VAL A 216 5.13 -9.26 -20.14
N LEU A 217 4.91 -10.21 -21.05
CA LEU A 217 5.94 -11.19 -21.43
C LEU A 217 7.12 -10.55 -22.19
N LEU A 218 6.90 -9.45 -22.91
CA LEU A 218 7.95 -8.74 -23.67
C LEU A 218 8.75 -7.75 -22.80
N LEU A 219 8.14 -7.19 -21.74
CA LEU A 219 8.78 -6.24 -20.84
C LEU A 219 9.70 -6.89 -19.79
N LEU A 220 9.59 -8.20 -19.55
CA LEU A 220 10.46 -8.94 -18.62
C LEU A 220 11.93 -9.08 -19.10
N SER A 221 12.28 -8.55 -20.28
CA SER A 221 13.68 -8.51 -20.75
C SER A 221 14.43 -7.22 -20.40
N ARG A 222 13.76 -6.14 -19.95
CA ARG A 222 14.42 -4.89 -19.54
C ARG A 222 13.65 -4.20 -18.40
N PHE A 223 14.34 -4.03 -17.28
CA PHE A 223 13.88 -3.44 -16.02
C PHE A 223 12.96 -2.21 -16.15
N SER A 224 11.89 -2.21 -15.34
CA SER A 224 11.31 -1.12 -14.53
C SER A 224 9.78 -1.03 -14.63
N ILE A 225 9.16 -0.72 -13.50
CA ILE A 225 7.74 -0.50 -13.20
C ILE A 225 6.97 0.08 -14.40
N VAL A 226 5.89 -0.59 -14.79
CA VAL A 226 5.02 -0.17 -15.90
C VAL A 226 3.73 0.42 -15.32
N ALA A 227 3.54 1.73 -15.48
CA ALA A 227 2.22 2.34 -15.40
C ALA A 227 1.54 2.14 -16.77
N THR A 228 0.57 1.23 -16.88
CA THR A 228 -0.25 1.12 -18.11
C THR A 228 -1.43 2.08 -18.01
N SER A 229 -1.35 3.22 -18.68
CA SER A 229 -2.50 4.05 -19.03
C SER A 229 -2.95 3.64 -20.44
N ILE A 230 -4.14 3.07 -20.57
CA ILE A 230 -4.74 2.76 -21.87
C ILE A 230 -5.66 3.94 -22.22
N GLU A 231 -5.14 4.87 -23.04
CA GLU A 231 -5.98 5.81 -23.78
C GLU A 231 -6.39 5.16 -25.11
N GLU A 232 -7.68 5.17 -25.42
CA GLU A 232 -8.22 4.71 -26.70
C GLU A 232 -7.68 5.59 -27.84
N GLY A 233 -6.90 5.03 -28.79
CA GLY A 233 -6.72 5.70 -30.09
C GLY A 233 -5.40 5.58 -30.86
N CYS A 234 -4.36 4.86 -30.42
CA CYS A 234 -3.12 4.79 -31.21
C CYS A 234 -3.07 3.61 -32.19
N LYS A 235 -3.24 3.90 -33.48
CA LYS A 235 -2.95 2.97 -34.59
C LYS A 235 -1.43 2.76 -34.71
N LEU A 236 -0.98 1.52 -34.61
CA LEU A 236 0.39 1.11 -34.95
C LEU A 236 0.59 1.18 -36.47
N SER A 237 1.47 2.06 -36.92
CA SER A 237 2.03 2.04 -38.27
C SER A 237 3.49 1.56 -38.19
N GLN A 238 3.77 0.45 -38.87
CA GLN A 238 5.11 -0.05 -39.10
C GLN A 238 5.81 0.88 -40.12
N HIS A 239 6.82 1.63 -39.69
CA HIS A 239 8.10 1.81 -40.39
C HIS A 239 9.00 2.85 -39.69
N ASN A 240 10.29 2.51 -39.71
CA ASN A 240 11.49 3.19 -39.23
C ASN A 240 11.51 4.74 -39.13
N HIS A 241 12.17 5.19 -38.06
CA HIS A 241 12.75 6.52 -37.80
C HIS A 241 11.80 7.72 -37.81
N LEU A 242 11.50 8.25 -36.61
CA LEU A 242 11.18 9.67 -36.45
C LEU A 242 11.84 10.27 -35.21
N TYR A 243 12.57 11.36 -35.47
CA TYR A 243 13.10 12.31 -34.50
C TYR A 243 11.96 12.95 -33.69
N LEU A 244 12.16 13.12 -32.39
CA LEU A 244 11.38 14.02 -31.55
C LEU A 244 12.30 15.16 -31.05
N PRO A 245 12.00 16.44 -31.36
CA PRO A 245 12.78 17.57 -30.88
C PRO A 245 12.34 17.96 -29.46
N SER A 246 13.35 18.22 -28.63
CA SER A 246 13.34 19.16 -27.50
C SER A 246 12.17 19.11 -26.51
N PHE A 247 12.36 18.36 -25.41
CA PHE A 247 11.98 18.84 -24.08
C PHE A 247 13.09 18.47 -23.07
N ASP A 248 13.62 19.52 -22.43
CA ASP A 248 14.70 19.48 -21.47
C ASP A 248 14.36 18.69 -20.19
N LYS A 249 15.26 17.76 -19.87
CA LYS A 249 15.71 17.32 -18.52
C LYS A 249 14.63 16.88 -17.51
N ILE A 250 14.58 15.57 -17.25
CA ILE A 250 14.97 14.93 -15.96
C ILE A 250 15.21 13.43 -16.22
N LEU A 251 16.50 13.06 -16.20
CA LEU A 251 17.02 11.71 -16.04
C LEU A 251 17.46 11.62 -14.57
N VAL A 252 16.89 10.72 -13.78
CA VAL A 252 17.60 10.18 -12.60
C VAL A 252 17.36 8.67 -12.53
N PHE A 253 18.36 7.95 -13.03
CA PHE A 253 18.63 6.54 -12.73
C PHE A 253 19.14 6.42 -11.29
N SER A 254 18.78 5.34 -10.58
CA SER A 254 19.66 4.76 -9.56
C SER A 254 20.28 3.49 -10.14
N ALA A 255 21.45 3.65 -10.75
CA ALA A 255 22.39 2.57 -11.02
C ALA A 255 23.58 2.73 -10.06
N TYR A 256 23.97 1.65 -9.39
CA TYR A 256 25.21 1.56 -8.64
C TYR A 256 26.40 1.76 -9.60
N PHE A 257 27.28 2.74 -9.33
CA PHE A 257 28.60 2.82 -9.95
C PHE A 257 29.64 3.30 -8.93
N GLN A 258 30.76 2.58 -8.85
CA GLN A 258 31.90 2.88 -7.98
C GLN A 258 32.93 3.65 -8.82
N GLY A 259 33.29 4.89 -8.43
CA GLY A 259 34.34 5.69 -9.10
C GLY A 259 34.43 7.14 -8.59
N LYS A 260 35.66 7.65 -8.39
CA LYS A 260 36.02 8.93 -7.70
C LYS A 260 36.13 10.16 -8.64
N HIS A 261 35.53 11.30 -8.20
CA HIS A 261 35.93 12.76 -8.28
C HIS A 261 36.07 13.49 -9.67
N PRO A 262 36.16 14.86 -9.78
CA PRO A 262 35.56 16.06 -9.11
C PRO A 262 34.79 17.09 -10.03
N SER A 263 34.06 18.06 -9.42
CA SER A 263 33.94 19.52 -9.72
C SER A 263 32.62 20.21 -10.25
N ILE A 264 31.89 20.93 -9.33
CA ILE A 264 31.40 22.36 -9.30
C ILE A 264 30.42 22.92 -10.40
N PRO A 265 29.51 23.97 -10.24
CA PRO A 265 28.80 24.64 -9.10
C PRO A 265 27.25 24.88 -9.28
N SER A 266 26.67 25.49 -8.23
CA SER A 266 25.31 26.00 -7.94
C SER A 266 24.65 27.10 -8.83
N ARG A 267 23.31 27.09 -8.97
CA ARG A 267 22.37 28.22 -8.69
C ARG A 267 20.86 27.87 -8.88
N THR A 268 20.05 28.66 -8.19
CA THR A 268 18.67 28.51 -7.70
C THR A 268 17.54 28.78 -8.72
N LEU A 269 16.40 28.06 -8.65
CA LEU A 269 15.03 28.62 -8.52
C LEU A 269 13.87 27.59 -8.67
N ARG A 270 12.93 27.68 -7.71
CA ARG A 270 11.47 27.40 -7.72
C ARG A 270 10.94 25.97 -7.95
N GLY A 271 10.50 25.38 -6.83
CA GLY A 271 9.28 24.58 -6.69
C GLY A 271 9.11 23.38 -7.63
N LYS A 272 9.77 22.26 -7.32
CA LYS A 272 9.43 20.94 -7.84
C LYS A 272 9.50 19.92 -6.70
N LEU A 273 8.44 19.13 -6.56
CA LEU A 273 8.35 17.99 -5.63
C LEU A 273 9.43 16.98 -6.03
N LEU A 274 10.44 16.84 -5.17
CA LEU A 274 11.57 15.93 -5.36
C LEU A 274 11.29 14.68 -4.52
N ILE A 275 10.87 13.58 -5.14
CA ILE A 275 10.75 12.28 -4.47
C ILE A 275 12.06 11.52 -4.70
N LEU A 276 12.92 11.51 -3.67
CA LEU A 276 14.15 10.72 -3.65
C LEU A 276 13.85 9.35 -3.03
N PHE A 277 14.00 8.28 -3.82
CA PHE A 277 14.02 6.91 -3.29
C PHE A 277 15.48 6.48 -3.07
N THR A 278 15.90 6.40 -1.81
CA THR A 278 17.14 5.71 -1.41
C THR A 278 16.83 4.26 -1.04
N PRO A 279 17.75 3.29 -1.25
CA PRO A 279 17.51 1.86 -1.10
C PRO A 279 17.36 1.38 0.37
N HIS A 280 17.01 2.27 1.29
CA HIS A 280 16.96 1.99 2.71
C HIS A 280 15.80 2.63 3.47
N VAL A 281 14.71 2.98 2.78
CA VAL A 281 13.51 3.52 3.42
C VAL A 281 12.30 2.70 3.00
N GLN A 282 11.87 1.79 3.88
CA GLN A 282 10.53 1.21 3.85
C GLN A 282 9.55 2.27 4.36
N ALA A 283 8.95 3.03 3.44
CA ALA A 283 7.80 3.86 3.79
C ALA A 283 6.80 3.84 2.64
N PHE A 284 5.72 3.07 2.84
CA PHE A 284 4.48 3.25 2.11
C PHE A 284 3.93 4.64 2.45
N ILE A 285 4.13 5.59 1.54
CA ILE A 285 3.36 6.83 1.49
C ILE A 285 3.03 7.07 0.02
N ILE A 286 1.79 6.72 -0.36
CA ILE A 286 1.18 7.23 -1.59
C ILE A 286 0.57 8.58 -1.19
N VAL A 287 1.20 9.68 -1.61
CA VAL A 287 0.62 11.04 -1.62
C VAL A 287 0.64 11.53 -3.05
#